data_AF-A0A1B6LKJ0-F1
#
_entry.id   AF-A0A1B6LKJ0-F1
#
_cell.length_a   1.000
_cell.length_b   1.000
_cell.length_c   1.000
_cell.angle_alpha   90.00
_cell.angle_beta   90.00
_cell.angle_gamma   90.00
#
_symmetry.space_group_name_H-M   'P 1'
#
loop_
_entity.id
_entity.type
_entity.pdbx_description
1 polymer ?
#
loop_
_entity_poly.entity_id
_entity_poly.type
_entity_poly.pdbx_seq_one_letter_code
_entity_poly.pdbx_strand_id
1 'polypeptide(L)'
;LLQLTKHVGFKGSKIGVETEGYKLPGDEVEKDSHDWYCFECHRGGDVISCNTCHRVYHLACIAKEELPETDVKHKFVCNVCKMINTKEENFEIKKSQLNRLL
;
A
#
# COMPACT_ATOMS: atom_id res chain seq x y z
N LEU A 1 -13.87 4.65 16.74
CA LEU A 1 -14.51 3.88 17.84
C LEU A 1 -14.52 2.41 17.43
N LEU A 2 -14.06 1.48 18.28
CA LEU A 2 -14.01 0.05 17.95
C LEU A 2 -15.42 -0.57 18.02
N GLN A 3 -15.75 -1.48 17.09
CA GLN A 3 -17.00 -2.24 17.10
C GLN A 3 -16.81 -3.54 17.89
N LEU A 4 -17.53 -3.68 19.01
CA LEU A 4 -17.59 -4.92 19.76
C LEU A 4 -18.43 -5.96 19.00
N THR A 5 -17.89 -7.15 18.79
CA THR A 5 -18.58 -8.28 18.19
C THR A 5 -18.55 -9.48 19.13
N LYS A 6 -19.70 -10.11 19.31
CA LYS A 6 -19.86 -11.31 20.13
C LYS A 6 -20.02 -12.50 19.19
N HIS A 7 -19.23 -13.54 19.40
CA HIS A 7 -19.34 -14.78 18.65
C HIS A 7 -19.28 -15.98 19.59
N VAL A 8 -20.07 -17.00 19.27
CA VAL A 8 -20.09 -18.26 20.00
C VAL A 8 -19.33 -19.28 19.18
N GLY A 9 -18.38 -19.98 19.79
CA GLY A 9 -17.65 -21.04 19.12
C GLY A 9 -18.57 -22.20 18.74
N PHE A 10 -18.48 -22.68 17.49
CA PHE A 10 -19.25 -23.83 17.00
C PHE A 10 -18.39 -25.11 16.84
N LYS A 11 -17.07 -25.04 17.09
CA LYS A 11 -16.14 -26.17 16.94
C LYS A 11 -15.01 -26.15 17.98
N GLY A 12 -14.51 -27.33 18.36
CA GLY A 12 -13.38 -27.52 19.27
C GLY A 12 -13.70 -27.32 20.75
N SER A 13 -12.69 -27.12 21.59
CA SER A 13 -12.84 -26.99 23.06
C SER A 13 -13.57 -25.72 23.51
N LYS A 14 -13.92 -24.81 22.59
CA LYS A 14 -14.65 -23.57 22.86
C LYS A 14 -16.08 -23.58 22.31
N ILE A 15 -16.65 -24.76 22.06
CA ILE A 15 -18.05 -24.90 21.66
C ILE A 15 -18.94 -24.32 22.76
N GLY A 16 -19.85 -23.40 22.38
CA GLY A 16 -20.79 -22.76 23.31
C GLY A 16 -20.19 -21.66 24.18
N VAL A 17 -18.88 -21.37 24.05
CA VAL A 17 -18.24 -20.28 24.79
C VAL A 17 -18.40 -18.97 24.00
N GLU A 18 -19.03 -17.97 24.61
CA GLU A 18 -19.12 -16.62 24.06
C GLU A 18 -17.76 -15.93 24.17
N THR A 19 -17.32 -15.36 23.05
CA THR A 19 -16.06 -14.62 22.97
C THR A 19 -16.34 -13.22 22.44
N GLU A 20 -15.77 -12.23 23.12
CA GLU A 20 -15.82 -10.83 22.74
C GLU A 20 -14.61 -10.48 21.87
N GLY A 21 -14.87 -9.95 20.68
CA GLY A 21 -13.87 -9.47 19.73
C GLY A 21 -14.09 -7.99 19.44
N TYR A 22 -13.02 -7.29 19.09
CA TYR A 22 -13.08 -5.91 18.63
C TYR A 22 -12.72 -5.86 17.15
N LYS A 23 -13.58 -5.27 16.34
CA LYS A 23 -13.30 -4.99 14.93
C LYS A 23 -13.18 -3.48 14.75
N LEU A 24 -12.21 -3.04 13.95
CA LEU A 24 -12.27 -1.69 13.42
C LEU A 24 -13.53 -1.61 12.54
N PRO A 25 -14.38 -0.57 12.70
CA PRO A 25 -15.44 -0.29 11.73
C PRO A 25 -14.82 -0.31 10.34
N GLY A 26 -15.51 -0.92 9.38
CA GLY A 26 -15.09 -0.84 8.00
C GLY A 26 -15.36 0.57 7.51
N ASP A 27 -14.52 1.53 7.89
CA ASP A 27 -14.34 2.72 7.08
C ASP A 27 -13.97 2.20 5.70
N GLU A 28 -14.80 2.55 4.72
CA GLU A 28 -14.44 2.42 3.32
C GLU A 28 -13.08 3.09 3.20
N VAL A 29 -12.03 2.28 3.09
CA VAL A 29 -10.67 2.80 3.02
C VAL A 29 -10.66 3.62 1.74
N GLU A 30 -10.76 4.94 1.89
CA GLU A 30 -10.70 5.92 0.81
C GLU A 30 -9.47 5.56 -0.01
N LYS A 31 -9.71 4.93 -1.15
CA LYS A 31 -8.65 4.61 -2.09
C LYS A 31 -8.26 5.93 -2.73
N ASP A 32 -6.96 6.18 -2.77
CA ASP A 32 -6.33 7.21 -3.59
C ASP A 32 -5.96 8.53 -2.92
N SER A 33 -5.62 8.53 -1.62
CA SER A 33 -4.58 9.47 -1.19
C SER A 33 -3.20 8.88 -1.52
N HIS A 34 -2.38 9.66 -2.22
CA HIS A 34 -0.95 9.41 -2.30
C HIS A 34 -0.29 9.59 -0.93
N ASP A 35 0.86 8.96 -0.72
CA ASP A 35 1.68 9.10 0.48
C ASP A 35 2.20 10.53 0.66
N TRP A 36 2.57 10.89 1.89
CA TRP A 36 3.05 12.23 2.25
C TRP A 36 4.59 12.34 2.28
N TYR A 37 5.31 11.24 2.06
CA TYR A 37 6.77 11.19 2.10
C TYR A 37 7.34 10.55 0.83
N CYS A 38 8.51 11.02 0.41
CA CYS A 38 9.19 10.46 -0.75
C CYS A 38 9.61 9.00 -0.50
N PHE A 39 9.23 8.10 -1.40
CA PHE A 39 9.55 6.67 -1.31
C PHE A 39 11.06 6.39 -1.35
N GLU A 40 11.86 7.26 -1.96
CA GLU A 40 13.31 7.07 -2.10
C GLU A 40 14.10 7.47 -0.85
N CYS A 41 13.74 8.58 -0.23
CA CYS A 41 14.50 9.14 0.90
C CYS A 41 13.78 9.10 2.24
N HIS A 42 12.52 8.64 2.27
CA HIS A 42 11.67 8.52 3.46
C HIS A 42 11.53 9.83 4.26
N ARG A 43 11.54 10.97 3.57
CA ARG A 43 11.36 12.30 4.16
C ARG A 43 10.13 12.97 3.57
N GLY A 44 9.46 13.79 4.39
CA GLY A 44 8.42 14.70 3.94
C GLY A 44 9.00 15.92 3.21
N GLY A 45 8.17 16.58 2.41
CA GLY A 45 8.56 17.73 1.60
C GLY A 45 7.67 17.87 0.36
N ASP A 46 8.12 18.67 -0.61
CA ASP A 46 7.41 18.86 -1.88
C ASP A 46 7.55 17.65 -2.80
N VAL A 47 6.47 16.89 -2.94
CA VAL A 47 6.48 15.60 -3.62
C VAL A 47 5.54 15.58 -4.84
N ILE A 48 5.86 14.72 -5.81
CA ILE A 48 5.07 14.46 -7.00
C ILE A 48 4.45 13.07 -6.89
N SER A 49 3.16 12.97 -7.22
CA SER A 49 2.38 11.75 -7.19
C SER A 49 2.50 10.92 -8.46
N CYS A 50 2.57 9.59 -8.29
CA CYS A 50 2.50 8.63 -9.38
C CYS A 50 1.06 8.39 -9.84
N ASN A 51 0.80 8.32 -11.14
CA ASN A 51 -0.56 8.13 -11.67
C ASN A 51 -1.13 6.71 -11.45
N THR A 52 -0.26 5.72 -11.21
CA THR A 52 -0.64 4.30 -11.15
C THR A 52 -0.46 3.67 -9.77
N CYS A 53 0.03 4.42 -8.77
CA CYS A 53 0.17 3.93 -7.40
C CYS A 53 0.14 5.08 -6.39
N HIS A 54 0.06 4.74 -5.11
CA HIS A 54 0.05 5.69 -3.98
C HIS A 54 1.41 6.36 -3.70
N ARG A 55 2.51 5.92 -4.34
CA ARG A 55 3.86 6.42 -4.04
C ARG A 55 4.07 7.84 -4.56
N VAL A 56 4.87 8.60 -3.82
CA VAL A 56 5.31 9.95 -4.18
C VAL A 56 6.83 10.09 -4.13
N TYR A 57 7.37 11.05 -4.87
CA TYR A 57 8.81 11.27 -4.99
C TYR A 57 9.15 12.76 -5.05
N HIS A 58 10.30 13.18 -4.50
CA HIS A 58 10.83 14.52 -4.75
C HIS A 58 11.37 14.62 -6.18
N LEU A 59 11.28 15.80 -6.80
CA LEU A 59 11.90 16.10 -8.10
C LEU A 59 13.39 15.72 -8.16
N ALA A 60 14.13 15.98 -7.08
CA ALA A 60 15.55 15.64 -6.99
C ALA A 60 15.82 14.14 -6.75
N CYS A 61 14.84 13.40 -6.24
CA CYS A 61 14.93 11.95 -6.04
C CYS A 61 14.54 11.16 -7.29
N ILE A 62 13.92 11.81 -8.28
CA ILE A 62 13.63 11.22 -9.59
C ILE A 62 14.89 11.36 -10.46
N ALA A 63 15.27 10.28 -11.16
CA ALA A 63 16.39 10.33 -12.09
C ALA A 63 16.12 11.36 -13.20
N LYS A 64 17.06 12.29 -13.42
CA LYS A 64 16.89 13.46 -14.31
C LYS A 64 16.56 13.13 -15.78
N GLU A 65 16.84 11.91 -16.24
CA GLU A 65 16.50 11.47 -17.60
C GLU A 65 15.00 11.20 -17.83
N GLU A 66 14.17 11.21 -16.77
CA GLU A 66 12.75 10.85 -16.85
C GLU A 66 11.78 12.04 -16.86
N LEU A 67 12.27 13.29 -16.94
CA LEU A 67 11.43 14.48 -16.93
C LEU A 67 11.17 14.95 -18.37
N PRO A 68 9.96 14.71 -18.94
CA PRO A 68 9.59 15.32 -20.21
C PRO A 68 9.58 16.85 -20.05
N GLU A 69 10.40 17.53 -20.86
CA GLU A 69 10.61 18.99 -20.83
C GLU A 69 9.38 19.80 -21.27
N THR A 70 8.28 19.16 -21.65
CA THR A 70 7.10 19.84 -22.19
C THR A 70 5.80 19.30 -21.60
N ASP A 71 4.99 20.24 -21.14
CA ASP A 71 3.58 20.12 -20.76
C ASP A 71 3.25 19.59 -19.36
N VAL A 72 3.28 20.55 -18.42
CA VAL A 72 2.14 20.94 -17.57
C VAL A 72 1.13 19.81 -17.30
N LYS A 73 1.14 19.31 -16.06
CA LYS A 73 0.07 18.53 -15.41
C LYS A 73 -0.08 17.04 -15.82
N HIS A 74 0.43 16.17 -14.93
CA HIS A 74 -0.26 14.96 -14.44
C HIS A 74 0.04 13.55 -15.02
N LYS A 75 1.13 13.27 -15.73
CA LYS A 75 1.47 11.86 -16.06
C LYS A 75 2.87 11.40 -15.61
N PHE A 76 3.19 11.60 -14.33
CA PHE A 76 4.36 10.92 -13.75
C PHE A 76 4.02 9.46 -13.44
N VAL A 77 4.86 8.53 -13.91
CA VAL A 77 4.80 7.10 -13.58
C VAL A 77 6.13 6.71 -12.96
N CYS A 78 6.10 6.20 -11.73
CA CYS A 78 7.32 5.87 -11.00
C CYS A 78 8.03 4.63 -11.59
N ASN A 79 9.34 4.52 -11.35
CA ASN A 79 10.14 3.41 -11.85
C ASN A 79 9.62 2.04 -11.37
N VAL A 80 9.06 1.97 -10.15
CA VAL A 80 8.48 0.73 -9.64
C VAL A 80 7.27 0.28 -10.48
N CYS A 81 6.37 1.20 -10.84
CA CYS A 81 5.24 0.88 -11.71
C CYS A 81 5.68 0.50 -13.13
N LYS A 82 6.71 1.17 -13.67
CA LYS A 82 7.32 0.80 -14.95
C LYS A 82 7.89 -0.62 -14.92
N MET A 83 8.56 -1.00 -13.84
CA MET A 83 9.13 -2.35 -13.63
C MET A 83 8.07 -3.44 -13.47
N ILE A 84 6.97 -3.15 -12.79
CA ILE A 84 5.87 -4.12 -12.61
C ILE A 84 5.16 -4.36 -13.95
N ASN A 85 4.88 -3.31 -14.71
CA ASN A 85 4.14 -3.43 -15.97
C ASN A 85 4.94 -4.11 -17.10
N THR A 86 6.26 -4.26 -16.95
CA THR A 86 7.12 -4.98 -17.90
C THR A 86 7.30 -6.46 -17.56
N LYS A 87 6.85 -6.89 -16.38
CA LYS A 87 6.95 -8.29 -15.91
C LYS A 87 5.56 -8.80 -15.56
N GLU A 88 4.76 -9.13 -16.58
CA GLU A 88 3.54 -9.96 -16.43
C GLU A 88 3.87 -11.44 -16.14
N GLU A 89 5.00 -11.72 -15.48
CA GLU A 89 5.31 -13.06 -15.01
C GLU A 89 4.89 -13.15 -13.55
N ASN A 90 3.84 -13.94 -13.31
CA ASN A 90 3.40 -14.45 -12.02
C ASN A 90 4.58 -14.67 -11.06
N PHE A 91 4.93 -13.65 -10.26
CA PHE A 91 6.03 -13.77 -9.31
C PHE A 91 5.48 -14.52 -8.09
N GLU A 92 5.49 -15.85 -8.18
CA GLU A 92 5.05 -16.73 -7.11
C GLU A 92 6.07 -16.68 -5.96
N ILE A 93 5.92 -15.69 -5.08
CA ILE A 93 6.72 -15.58 -3.86
C ILE A 93 6.34 -16.77 -2.99
N LYS A 94 7.22 -17.77 -2.93
CA LYS A 94 7.05 -18.91 -2.01
C LYS A 94 6.90 -18.36 -0.60
N LYS A 95 5.86 -18.79 0.12
CA LYS A 95 5.59 -18.35 1.50
C LYS A 95 6.79 -18.54 2.45
N SER A 96 7.68 -19.48 2.15
CA SER A 96 8.93 -19.70 2.88
C SER A 96 9.95 -18.56 2.75
N GLN A 97 9.80 -17.67 1.78
CA GLN A 97 10.66 -16.50 1.57
C GLN A 97 10.09 -15.21 2.15
N LEU A 98 8.91 -15.27 2.78
CA LEU A 98 8.34 -14.14 3.50
C LEU A 98 8.95 -14.07 4.90
N ASN A 99 9.50 -12.91 5.25
CA ASN A 99 9.87 -12.60 6.63
C ASN A 99 8.59 -12.61 7.48
N ARG A 100 8.37 -13.70 8.21
CA ARG A 100 7.26 -13.80 9.15
C ARG A 100 7.66 -13.00 10.40
N LEU A 101 7.18 -11.75 10.48
CA LEU A 101 7.25 -10.98 11.71
C LEU A 101 6.53 -11.79 12.79
N LEU A 102 7.29 -12.20 13.81
CA LEU A 102 6.83 -13.07 14.91
C LEU A 102 5.76 -12.39 15.75
#